data_AF-A0A1Q6VM80-F1
#
_entry.id   AF-A0A1Q6VM80-F1
#
_cell.length_a   1.000
_cell.length_b   1.000
_cell.length_c   1.000
_cell.angle_alpha   90.00
_cell.angle_beta   90.00
_cell.angle_gamma   90.00
#
_symmetry.space_group_name_H-M   'P 1'
#
loop_
_entity.id
_entity.type
_entity.pdbx_description
1 polymer ?
#
loop_
_entity_poly.entity_id
_entity_poly.type
_entity_poly.pdbx_seq_one_letter_code
_entity_poly.pdbx_strand_id
1 'polypeptide(L)' 'YMADTQEEVMECPKCKGLMMLERFSDFFLIFYAWKCINCGSIIDRTIAMNRRKSLASLDPQPVTAR' A
#
# COMPACT_ATOMS: atom_id res chain seq x y z
N TYR A 1 -14.27 20.78 -21.41
CA TYR A 1 -13.78 19.41 -21.16
C TYR A 1 -12.83 19.46 -19.97
N MET A 2 -13.37 19.46 -18.75
CA MET A 2 -12.56 19.36 -17.54
C MET A 2 -12.77 17.93 -17.06
N ALA A 3 -11.84 17.04 -17.44
CA ALA A 3 -11.77 15.73 -16.83
C ALA A 3 -11.34 15.97 -15.39
N ASP A 4 -12.26 15.71 -14.47
CA ASP A 4 -12.02 15.63 -13.05
C ASP A 4 -10.95 14.55 -12.85
N THR A 5 -9.68 14.95 -12.81
CA THR A 5 -8.59 14.08 -12.37
C THR A 5 -8.80 13.91 -10.87
N GLN A 6 -9.72 13.02 -10.49
CA GLN A 6 -9.75 12.47 -9.15
C GLN A 6 -8.38 11.80 -8.96
N GLU A 7 -7.42 12.55 -8.42
CA GLU A 7 -6.23 11.97 -7.84
C GLU A 7 -6.74 10.90 -6.87
N GLU A 8 -6.56 9.62 -7.20
CA GLU A 8 -6.90 8.54 -6.29
C GLU A 8 -6.07 8.73 -5.02
N VAL A 9 -6.67 9.38 -4.03
CA VAL A 9 -6.05 9.65 -2.75
C VAL A 9 -5.86 8.31 -2.08
N MET A 10 -4.63 7.79 -2.12
CA MET A 10 -4.32 6.52 -1.50
C MET A 10 -4.43 6.68 0.03
N GLU A 11 -5.30 5.88 0.66
CA GLU A 11 -5.44 5.84 2.11
C GLU A 11 -4.52 4.78 2.73
N CYS A 12 -3.95 5.11 3.89
CA CYS A 12 -3.12 4.19 4.64
C CYS A 12 -3.95 3.01 5.17
N PRO A 13 -3.63 1.74 4.84
CA PRO A 13 -4.39 0.60 5.33
C PRO A 13 -4.24 0.39 6.84
N LYS A 14 -3.20 0.98 7.46
CA LYS A 14 -2.95 0.87 8.91
C LYS A 14 -3.79 1.85 9.73
N CYS A 15 -3.83 3.12 9.33
CA CYS A 15 -4.45 4.18 10.14
C CYS A 15 -5.48 5.03 9.39
N LYS A 16 -5.82 4.68 8.14
CA LYS A 16 -6.72 5.44 7.26
C LYS A 16 -6.31 6.89 7.00
N GLY A 17 -5.05 7.21 7.28
CA GLY A 17 -4.47 8.54 7.03
C GLY A 17 -4.05 8.72 5.58
N LEU A 18 -3.83 9.98 5.19
CA LEU A 18 -3.34 10.34 3.87
C LEU A 18 -1.98 9.69 3.60
N MET A 19 -1.82 9.14 2.40
CA MET A 19 -0.52 8.75 1.86
C MET A 19 -0.10 9.68 0.74
N MET A 20 1.19 10.00 0.67
CA MET A 20 1.78 10.75 -0.43
C MET A 20 2.79 9.87 -1.17
N LEU A 21 2.82 10.01 -2.49
CA LEU A 21 3.81 9.34 -3.33
C LEU A 21 5.15 10.06 -3.18
N GLU A 22 6.09 9.45 -2.48
CA GLU A 22 7.44 9.99 -2.29
C GLU A 22 8.46 9.23 -3.15
N ARG A 23 9.49 9.95 -3.62
CA ARG A 23 10.66 9.36 -4.26
C ARG A 23 11.69 9.03 -3.19
N PHE A 24 12.05 7.76 -3.11
CA PHE A 24 13.11 7.25 -2.25
C PHE A 24 14.35 6.93 -3.08
N SER A 25 15.51 7.18 -2.51
CA SER A 25 16.80 6.82 -3.10
C SER A 25 17.74 6.30 -2.02
N ASP A 26 18.35 5.15 -2.27
CA ASP A 26 19.51 4.66 -1.53
C ASP A 26 20.76 4.73 -2.43
N PHE A 27 21.86 4.06 -2.05
CA PHE A 27 23.10 4.06 -2.83
C PHE A 27 22.99 3.35 -4.19
N PHE A 28 22.01 2.47 -4.40
CA PHE A 28 21.91 1.58 -5.56
C PHE A 28 20.58 1.71 -6.31
N LEU A 29 19.52 2.21 -5.68
CA LEU A 29 18.15 2.16 -6.17
C LEU A 29 17.42 3.48 -5.93
N ILE A 30 16.60 3.83 -6.91
CA ILE A 30 15.63 4.91 -6.83
C ILE A 30 14.26 4.30 -7.09
N PHE A 31 13.32 4.51 -6.18
CA PHE A 31 11.98 3.96 -6.31
C PHE A 31 10.94 4.94 -5.76
N TYR A 32 9.70 4.72 -6.15
CA TYR A 32 8.56 5.49 -5.68
C TYR A 32 7.72 4.62 -4.76
N ALA A 33 7.36 5.16 -3.59
CA ALA A 33 6.52 4.48 -2.63
C ALA A 33 5.53 5.45 -2.00
N TRP A 34 4.37 4.93 -1.62
CA TRP A 34 3.40 5.68 -0.85
C TRP A 34 3.81 5.66 0.61
N LYS A 35 3.95 6.83 1.22
CA LYS A 35 4.24 6.97 2.65
C LYS A 35 3.10 7.69 3.34
N CYS A 36 2.63 7.11 4.44
CA CYS A 36 1.61 7.73 5.27
C CYS A 36 2.23 8.85 6.12
N ILE A 37 1.64 10.04 6.03
CA ILE A 37 2.09 11.21 6.81
C ILE A 37 1.76 11.09 8.30
N ASN A 38 0.75 10.28 8.64
CA ASN A 38 0.28 10.15 10.03
C ASN A 38 1.03 9.07 10.81
N CYS A 39 1.34 7.94 10.19
CA CYS A 39 1.92 6.77 10.89
C CYS A 39 3.24 6.24 10.31
N GLY A 40 3.74 6.84 9.22
CA GLY A 40 5.00 6.45 8.58
C GLY A 40 4.97 5.13 7.83
N SER A 41 3.82 4.46 7.69
CA SER A 41 3.74 3.22 6.91
C SER A 41 4.09 3.47 5.44
N ILE A 42 4.95 2.64 4.87
CA ILE A 42 5.40 2.71 3.47
C ILE A 42 4.83 1.53 2.67
N ILE A 43 4.33 1.80 1.47
CA ILE A 43 3.81 0.81 0.52
C ILE A 43 4.36 1.13 -0.86
N ASP A 44 5.29 0.32 -1.35
CA ASP A 44 5.71 0.31 -2.74
C ASP A 44 4.96 -0.77 -3.54
N ARG A 45 5.27 -0.88 -4.84
CA ARG A 45 4.68 -1.91 -5.72
C ARG A 45 4.96 -3.34 -5.25
N THR A 46 6.14 -3.60 -4.73
CA THR A 46 6.57 -4.91 -4.24
C THR A 46 5.81 -5.29 -2.97
N ILE A 47 5.70 -4.37 -2.01
CA ILE A 47 4.90 -4.54 -0.79
C ILE A 47 3.44 -4.80 -1.14
N ALA A 48 2.86 -4.02 -2.06
CA ALA A 48 1.49 -4.21 -2.50
C ALA A 48 1.28 -5.60 -3.16
N MET A 49 2.21 -6.02 -4.02
CA MET A 49 2.15 -7.33 -4.68
C MET A 49 2.29 -8.47 -3.67
N ASN A 50 3.23 -8.36 -2.73
CA ASN A 50 3.46 -9.38 -1.71
C ASN A 50 2.25 -9.53 -0.79
N ARG A 51 1.62 -8.42 -0.37
CA ARG A 51 0.37 -8.47 0.42
C ARG A 51 -0.75 -9.17 -0.33
N ARG A 52 -0.92 -8.88 -1.63
CA ARG A 52 -1.95 -9.54 -2.45
C ARG A 52 -1.70 -11.06 -2.53
N LYS A 53 -0.45 -11.47 -2.73
CA LYS A 53 -0.07 -12.89 -2.75
C LYS A 53 -0.34 -13.58 -1.40
N SER A 54 0.05 -12.95 -0.29
CA SER A 54 -0.20 -13.49 1.06
C SER A 54 -1.69 -13.65 1.35
N LEU A 55 -2.52 -12.68 0.95
CA LEU A 55 -3.97 -12.78 1.12
C LEU A 55 -4.58 -13.86 0.22
N ALA A 56 -4.11 -14.00 -1.02
CA ALA A 56 -4.57 -15.04 -1.93
C ALA A 56 -4.18 -16.46 -1.48
N SER A 57 -3.09 -16.61 -0.71
CA SER A 57 -2.71 -17.92 -0.12
C SER A 57 -3.49 -18.31 1.13
N LEU A 58 -4.31 -17.41 1.68
CA LEU A 58 -5.25 -17.74 2.74
C LEU A 58 -6.52 -18.32 2.12
N ASP A 59 -6.45 -19.57 1.63
CA ASP A 59 -7.67 -20.36 1.46
C ASP A 59 -8.40 -20.39 2.81
N PRO A 60 -9.72 -20.12 2.87
CA PRO A 60 -10.46 -20.21 4.12
C PRO A 60 -10.50 -21.66 4.58
N GLN A 61 -9.50 -22.07 5.35
CA GLN A 61 -9.55 -23.27 6.16
C GLN A 61 -10.77 -23.12 7.07
N PRO A 62 -11.78 -24.02 7.02
CA PRO A 62 -12.89 -23.97 7.93
C PRO A 62 -12.32 -24.14 9.34
N VAL A 63 -12.31 -23.05 10.10
CA VAL A 63 -11.97 -23.04 11.51
C VAL A 63 -13.01 -23.91 12.22
N THR A 64 -12.67 -25.17 12.45
CA THR A 64 -13.47 -26.06 13.28
C THR A 64 -13.23 -25.64 14.73
N ALA A 65 -14.19 -24.89 15.28
CA ALA A 65 -14.22 -24.59 16.70
C ALA A 65 -14.35 -25.92 17.46
N ARG A 66 -13.39 -26.18 18.37
CA ARG A 66 -13.48 -27.26 19.37
C ARG A 66 -14.01 -26.68 20.67
#